data_AF-D3T7U6-F1
#
_entry.id   AF-D3T7U6-F1
#
_cell.length_a   1.000
_cell.length_b   1.000
_cell.length_c   1.000
_cell.angle_alpha   90.00
_cell.angle_beta   90.00
_cell.angle_gamma   90.00
#
_symmetry.space_group_name_H-M   'P 1'
#
loop_
_entity.id
_entity.type
_entity.pdbx_description
1 polymer ?
#
loop_
_entity_poly.entity_id
_entity_poly.type
_entity_poly.pdbx_seq_one_letter_code
_entity_poly.pdbx_strand_id
1 'polypeptide(L)' 'MISLKDKKEIILSHIRDSKSQRQISRETDIDRKVIRKYIKKYEEKRMDLINEGKIDGNTNI' A
#
# COMPACT_ATOMS: atom_id res chain seq x y z
N MET A 1 -9.27 2.39 15.41
CA MET A 1 -9.63 3.01 14.11
C MET A 1 -8.36 3.57 13.50
N ILE A 2 -8.08 3.29 12.23
CA ILE A 2 -6.78 3.59 11.60
C ILE A 2 -6.75 5.01 11.01
N SER A 3 -5.65 5.74 11.19
CA SER A 3 -5.49 7.11 10.71
C SER A 3 -5.14 7.18 9.21
N LEU A 4 -5.24 8.37 8.61
CA LEU A 4 -4.77 8.58 7.24
C LEU A 4 -3.24 8.41 7.14
N LYS A 5 -2.52 8.81 8.19
CA LYS A 5 -1.06 8.69 8.27
C LYS A 5 -0.65 7.21 8.24
N ASP A 6 -1.30 6.38 9.04
CA ASP A 6 -1.02 4.94 9.11
C ASP A 6 -1.28 4.26 7.75
N LYS A 7 -2.35 4.66 7.05
CA LYS A 7 -2.64 4.14 5.70
C LYS A 7 -1.53 4.47 4.71
N LYS A 8 -1.03 5.72 4.73
CA LYS A 8 0.08 6.14 3.87
C LYS A 8 1.36 5.38 4.23
N GLU A 9 1.64 5.22 5.51
CA GLU A 9 2.82 4.51 6.02
C GLU A 9 2.83 3.04 5.60
N ILE A 10 1.69 2.34 5.70
CA ILE A 10 1.53 0.96 5.21
C ILE A 10 1.86 0.87 3.71
N ILE A 11 1.28 1.75 2.90
CA ILE A 11 1.42 1.72 1.44
C ILE A 11 2.87 2.02 1.03
N LEU A 12 3.48 3.07 1.59
CA LEU A 12 4.86 3.45 1.31
C LEU A 12 5.84 2.38 1.75
N SER A 13 5.66 1.80 2.94
CA SER A 13 6.52 0.73 3.46
C SER A 13 6.50 -0.50 2.54
N HIS A 14 5.36 -0.81 1.94
CA HIS A 14 5.24 -1.95 1.04
C HIS A 14 5.86 -1.69 -0.33
N ILE A 15 5.59 -0.51 -0.92
CA ILE A 15 5.95 -0.22 -2.31
C ILE A 15 7.39 0.28 -2.41
N ARG A 16 7.72 1.31 -1.62
CA ARG A 16 9.02 1.98 -1.68
C ARG A 16 10.08 1.16 -0.96
N ASP A 17 9.76 0.70 0.25
CA ASP A 17 10.73 0.03 1.12
C ASP A 17 10.72 -1.50 0.96
N SER A 18 9.85 -2.04 0.08
CA SER A 18 9.69 -3.48 -0.19
C SER A 18 9.49 -4.34 1.08
N LYS A 19 8.95 -3.75 2.15
CA LYS A 19 8.74 -4.45 3.42
C LYS A 19 7.62 -5.47 3.29
N SER A 20 7.84 -6.64 3.88
CA SER A 20 6.79 -7.65 4.00
C SER A 20 5.66 -7.18 4.92
N GLN A 21 4.43 -7.65 4.70
CA GLN A 21 3.28 -7.37 5.58
C GLN A 21 3.56 -7.71 7.06
N ARG A 22 4.40 -8.72 7.30
CA ARG A 22 4.86 -9.11 8.64
C ARG A 22 5.78 -8.07 9.26
N GLN A 23 6.69 -7.49 8.48
CA GLN A 23 7.59 -6.44 8.97
C GLN A 23 6.80 -5.17 9.28
N ILE A 24 5.92 -4.74 8.37
CA ILE A 24 5.04 -3.57 8.59
C ILE A 24 4.23 -3.74 9.86
N SER A 25 3.64 -4.93 10.07
CA SER A 25 2.85 -5.22 11.28
C SER A 25 3.64 -5.08 12.58
N ARG A 26 4.92 -5.46 12.58
CA ARG A 26 5.81 -5.33 13.75
C ARG A 26 6.22 -3.90 14.02
N GLU A 27 6.41 -3.10 12.98
CA GLU A 27 6.86 -1.72 13.09
C GLU A 27 5.72 -0.77 13.47
N THR A 28 4.52 -1.00 12.94
CA THR A 28 3.37 -0.11 13.13
C THR A 28 2.39 -0.58 14.19
N ASP A 29 2.55 -1.80 14.72
CA ASP A 29 1.60 -2.48 15.62
C ASP A 29 0.16 -2.59 15.03
N ILE A 30 0.08 -2.72 13.70
CA ILE A 30 -1.20 -2.86 12.98
C ILE A 30 -1.41 -4.32 12.60
N ASP A 31 -2.63 -4.80 12.76
CA ASP A 31 -3.01 -6.16 12.34
C ASP A 31 -2.73 -6.39 10.84
N ARG A 32 -2.08 -7.51 10.53
CA ARG A 32 -1.74 -7.93 9.17
C ARG A 32 -2.95 -7.98 8.22
N LYS A 33 -4.16 -8.29 8.71
CA LYS A 33 -5.40 -8.24 7.91
C LYS A 33 -5.70 -6.83 7.42
N VAL A 34 -5.47 -5.83 8.26
CA VAL A 34 -5.68 -4.42 7.94
C VAL A 34 -4.63 -3.97 6.92
N ILE A 35 -3.36 -4.31 7.15
CA ILE A 35 -2.25 -4.04 6.22
C ILE A 35 -2.54 -4.64 4.84
N ARG A 36 -2.90 -5.93 4.79
CA ARG A 36 -3.25 -6.64 3.54
C ARG A 36 -4.39 -5.94 2.80
N LYS A 37 -5.45 -5.53 3.52
CA LYS A 37 -6.59 -4.82 2.94
C LYS A 37 -6.16 -3.51 2.26
N TYR A 38 -5.31 -2.73 2.90
CA TYR A 38 -4.90 -1.44 2.36
C TYR A 38 -3.91 -1.55 1.20
N ILE A 39 -2.98 -2.51 1.25
CA ILE A 39 -2.10 -2.81 0.12
C ILE A 39 -2.93 -3.22 -1.09
N LYS A 40 -3.81 -4.22 -0.93
CA LYS A 40 -4.66 -4.71 -2.02
C LYS A 40 -5.52 -3.59 -2.63
N LYS A 41 -6.17 -2.78 -1.80
CA LYS A 41 -7.01 -1.66 -2.26
C LYS A 41 -6.21 -0.62 -3.05
N TYR A 42 -4.97 -0.37 -2.66
CA TYR A 42 -4.10 0.53 -3.39
C TYR A 42 -3.69 -0.06 -4.75
N GLU A 43 -3.31 -1.34 -4.78
CA GLU A 43 -2.92 -2.03 -6.00
C GLU A 43 -4.06 -2.10 -7.01
N GLU A 44 -5.27 -2.45 -6.57
CA GLU A 44 -6.48 -2.45 -7.40
C GLU A 44 -6.71 -1.06 -8.02
N LYS A 45 -6.72 -0.01 -7.18
CA LYS A 45 -6.89 1.36 -7.67
C LYS A 45 -5.78 1.79 -8.63
N ARG A 46 -4.54 1.34 -8.39
CA ARG A 46 -3.42 1.62 -9.30
C ARG A 46 -3.62 0.94 -10.65
N MET A 47 -4.08 -0.31 -10.66
CA MET A 47 -4.39 -1.04 -11.89
C MET A 47 -5.56 -0.40 -12.64
N ASP A 48 -6.63 0.00 -11.96
CA ASP A 48 -7.77 0.70 -12.58
C ASP A 48 -7.30 1.97 -13.30
N LEU A 49 -6.46 2.78 -12.64
CA LEU A 49 -5.92 4.00 -13.21
C LEU A 49 -4.98 3.75 -14.40
N ILE A 50 -4.21 2.65 -14.38
CA ILE A 50 -3.38 2.23 -15.53
C ILE A 50 -4.27 1.80 -16.70
N ASN A 51 -5.32 1.01 -16.42
CA ASN A 51 -6.27 0.54 -17.44
C ASN A 51 -7.06 1.71 -18.05
N GLU A 52 -7.37 2.74 -17.27
CA GLU A 52 -7.98 3.99 -17.73
C GLU A 52 -7.01 4.89 -18.53
N GLY A 53 -5.75 4.49 -18.69
CA GLY A 53 -4.73 5.27 -19.39
C GLY A 53 -4.33 6.57 -18.66
N LYS A 54 -4.64 6.68 -17.37
CA LYS A 54 -4.38 7.90 -16.56
C LYS A 54 -2.97 7.95 -15.98
N ILE A 55 -2.25 6.84 -16.00
CA ILE A 55 -0.87 6.73 -15.50
C ILE A 55 -0.11 5.69 -16.33
N ASP A 56 1.13 6.02 -16.67
CA ASP A 56 2.05 5.09 -17.32
C ASP A 56 2.49 4.02 -16.31
N GLY A 57 2.37 2.75 -16.69
CA GLY A 57 2.72 1.59 -15.86
C GLY A 57 4.19 1.51 -15.42
N ASN A 58 5.02 2.44 -15.87
CA ASN A 58 6.46 2.53 -15.60
C ASN A 58 6.85 3.71 -14.68
N THR A 59 5.88 4.38 -14.06
CA THR A 59 6.17 5.50 -13.15
C THR A 59 6.73 4.95 -11.83
N ASN A 60 8.06 4.84 -11.74
CA ASN A 60 8.78 4.60 -10.49
C ASN A 60 8.60 5.84 -9.58
N ILE A 61 7.92 5.66 -8.45
CA ILE A 61 7.89 6.61 -7.31
C ILE A 61 8.79 6.06 -6.23
#